data_AF-A0A2N7QDC1-F1
#
_entry.id   AF-A0A2N7QDC1-F1
#
_cell.length_a   1.000
_cell.length_b   1.000
_cell.length_c   1.000
_cell.angle_alpha   90.00
_cell.angle_beta   90.00
_cell.angle_gamma   90.00
#
_symmetry.space_group_name_H-M   'P 1'
#
loop_
_entity.id
_entity.type
_entity.pdbx_description
1 polymer ?
#
loop_
_entity_poly.entity_id
_entity_poly.type
_entity_poly.pdbx_seq_one_letter_code
_entity_poly.pdbx_strand_id
1 'polypeptide(L)'
;MLRIEKKFKNKTSILYFLPFFPSNLEITQSIIKLLAEIKPSAIAIALPFFVKDKWLLAVKYLPNISVISLIYKNQETEYLIVEPLCPLVEATRYALFSKIPIFFIDFPKDVPQEDLSNLIPLSPYLIKDLGFEKYVDLTLSFFEKHLTEREKYTAEKILEISQKYDSVAILLPFYQVKGVIKALEITSGLLYFPKNIPKEIEIYTLYSKSVREILSEPGYFQSVYEKNRKKLVEDK
;
A
#
# COMPACT_ATOMS: atom_id res chain seq x y z
N MET A 1 -9.98 -10.04 1.31
CA MET A 1 -8.74 -9.98 2.13
C MET A 1 -8.24 -11.38 2.26
N LEU A 2 -6.93 -11.62 2.15
CA LEU A 2 -6.38 -12.95 2.45
C LEU A 2 -5.80 -12.97 3.87
N ARG A 3 -6.07 -14.04 4.60
CA ARG A 3 -5.54 -14.26 5.95
C ARG A 3 -4.61 -15.47 5.93
N ILE A 4 -3.35 -15.27 6.33
CA ILE A 4 -2.34 -16.33 6.41
C ILE A 4 -1.76 -16.36 7.82
N GLU A 5 -1.58 -17.55 8.38
CA GLU A 5 -0.90 -17.72 9.67
C GLU A 5 0.56 -18.11 9.43
N LYS A 6 1.50 -17.35 10.00
CA LYS A 6 2.92 -17.68 9.99
C LYS A 6 3.35 -18.14 11.39
N LYS A 7 3.75 -19.39 11.50
CA LYS A 7 4.21 -20.01 12.75
C LYS A 7 5.72 -19.85 12.89
N PHE A 8 6.15 -19.39 14.06
CA PHE A 8 7.53 -19.33 14.51
C PHE A 8 7.69 -20.22 15.74
N LYS A 9 8.92 -20.54 16.14
CA LYS A 9 9.20 -21.44 17.29
C LYS A 9 8.42 -21.05 18.56
N ASN A 10 8.26 -19.75 18.82
CA ASN A 10 7.69 -19.25 20.07
C ASN A 10 6.41 -18.42 19.88
N LYS A 11 5.90 -18.28 18.64
CA LYS A 11 4.71 -17.46 18.37
C LYS A 11 4.04 -17.76 17.03
N THR A 12 2.79 -17.35 16.89
CA THR A 12 2.11 -17.27 15.59
C THR A 12 1.80 -15.81 15.27
N SER A 13 2.07 -15.40 14.03
CA SER A 13 1.70 -14.07 13.51
C SER A 13 0.65 -14.22 12.41
N ILE A 14 -0.39 -13.38 12.46
CA ILE A 14 -1.45 -13.35 11.44
C ILE A 14 -1.13 -12.28 10.40
N LEU A 15 -1.04 -12.68 9.14
CA LEU A 15 -0.78 -11.82 8.01
C LEU A 15 -2.09 -11.55 7.26
N TYR A 16 -2.51 -10.29 7.23
CA TYR A 16 -3.70 -9.84 6.50
C TYR A 16 -3.28 -9.12 5.22
N PHE A 17 -3.38 -9.80 4.07
CA PHE A 17 -3.12 -9.17 2.78
C PHE A 17 -4.36 -8.38 2.33
N LEU A 18 -4.16 -7.09 2.16
CA LEU A 18 -5.13 -6.09 1.73
C LEU A 18 -4.72 -5.58 0.33
N PRO A 19 -5.02 -6.35 -0.73
CA PRO A 19 -4.64 -5.95 -2.07
C PRO A 19 -5.39 -4.72 -2.54
N PHE A 20 -4.75 -3.92 -3.38
CA PHE A 20 -5.34 -2.70 -3.91
C PHE A 20 -4.98 -2.42 -5.38
N PHE A 21 -5.80 -1.59 -6.03
CA PHE A 21 -5.42 -0.80 -7.19
C PHE A 21 -5.11 0.63 -6.73
N PRO A 22 -4.21 1.35 -7.43
CA PRO A 22 -3.91 2.75 -7.09
C PRO A 22 -5.20 3.57 -6.96
N SER A 23 -5.26 4.35 -5.89
CA SER A 23 -6.28 5.37 -5.59
C SER A 23 -7.70 5.12 -6.13
N ASN A 24 -8.48 4.30 -5.42
CA ASN A 24 -9.90 4.04 -5.72
C ASN A 24 -10.79 4.15 -4.47
N LEU A 25 -11.98 4.74 -4.64
CA LEU A 25 -12.94 4.98 -3.56
C LEU A 25 -13.41 3.71 -2.84
N GLU A 26 -13.86 2.69 -3.57
CA GLU A 26 -14.46 1.48 -3.00
C GLU A 26 -13.43 0.64 -2.25
N ILE A 27 -12.25 0.47 -2.86
CA ILE A 27 -11.13 -0.28 -2.27
C ILE A 27 -10.65 0.41 -1.00
N THR A 28 -10.42 1.73 -1.06
CA THR A 28 -9.89 2.48 0.09
C THR A 28 -10.84 2.43 1.28
N GLN A 29 -12.14 2.67 1.06
CA GLN A 29 -13.13 2.56 2.13
C GLN A 29 -13.18 1.15 2.74
N SER A 30 -13.10 0.12 1.90
CA SER A 30 -13.14 -1.27 2.36
C SER A 30 -11.92 -1.63 3.19
N ILE A 31 -10.73 -1.19 2.75
CA ILE A 31 -9.48 -1.38 3.49
C ILE A 31 -9.53 -0.68 4.85
N ILE A 32 -10.04 0.56 4.92
CA ILE A 32 -10.10 1.28 6.20
C ILE A 32 -11.07 0.63 7.19
N LYS A 33 -12.24 0.18 6.71
CA LYS A 33 -13.17 -0.59 7.53
C LYS A 33 -12.53 -1.87 8.05
N LEU A 34 -11.83 -2.61 7.20
CA LEU A 34 -11.12 -3.82 7.61
C LEU A 34 -10.01 -3.53 8.62
N LEU A 35 -9.22 -2.46 8.44
CA LEU A 35 -8.19 -2.10 9.42
C LEU A 35 -8.81 -1.82 10.80
N ALA A 36 -9.94 -1.10 10.85
CA ALA A 36 -10.67 -0.82 12.09
C ALA A 36 -11.28 -2.09 12.72
N GLU A 37 -11.66 -3.07 11.92
CA GLU A 37 -12.18 -4.36 12.38
C GLU A 37 -11.10 -5.29 12.91
N ILE A 38 -10.03 -5.50 12.14
CA ILE A 38 -8.97 -6.48 12.47
C ILE A 38 -7.95 -5.95 13.47
N LYS A 39 -7.85 -4.62 13.62
CA LYS A 39 -6.95 -3.92 14.57
C LYS A 39 -5.53 -4.52 14.59
N PRO A 40 -4.78 -4.44 13.48
CA PRO A 40 -3.49 -5.09 13.38
C PRO A 40 -2.47 -4.42 14.33
N SER A 41 -1.49 -5.18 14.82
CA SER A 41 -0.41 -4.64 15.67
C SER A 41 0.70 -3.94 14.86
N ALA A 42 0.74 -4.13 13.53
CA ALA A 42 1.59 -3.38 12.62
C ALA A 42 0.96 -3.25 11.22
N ILE A 43 1.38 -2.23 10.47
CA ILE A 43 1.03 -2.06 9.05
C ILE A 43 2.29 -2.09 8.19
N ALA A 44 2.22 -2.77 7.05
CA ALA A 44 3.26 -2.76 6.03
C ALA A 44 2.66 -2.30 4.69
N ILE A 45 3.31 -1.34 4.05
CA ILE A 45 2.84 -0.71 2.81
C ILE A 45 3.87 -0.88 1.69
N ALA A 46 3.38 -1.11 0.47
CA ALA A 46 4.15 -1.21 -0.76
C ALA A 46 4.74 0.15 -1.21
N LEU A 47 5.63 0.70 -0.38
CA LEU A 47 6.49 1.83 -0.74
C LEU A 47 7.94 1.54 -0.33
N PRO A 48 8.94 2.07 -1.06
CA PRO A 48 10.34 1.94 -0.68
C PRO A 48 10.68 2.64 0.64
N PHE A 49 11.64 2.12 1.40
CA PHE A 49 11.99 2.67 2.72
C PHE A 49 12.48 4.13 2.68
N PHE A 50 13.12 4.56 1.59
CA PHE A 50 13.71 5.90 1.50
C PHE A 50 12.67 7.02 1.38
N VAL A 51 11.42 6.72 1.01
CA VAL A 51 10.37 7.75 0.92
C VAL A 51 9.71 8.05 2.27
N LYS A 52 10.01 7.25 3.31
CA LYS A 52 9.30 7.24 4.59
C LYS A 52 9.09 8.62 5.19
N ASP A 53 10.15 9.41 5.33
CA ASP A 53 10.06 10.68 6.07
C ASP A 53 9.22 11.72 5.32
N LYS A 54 9.40 11.83 3.99
CA LYS A 54 8.62 12.73 3.13
C LYS A 54 7.17 12.25 3.00
N TRP A 55 6.95 10.94 2.92
CA TRP A 55 5.62 10.34 2.90
C TRP A 55 4.83 10.66 4.16
N LEU A 56 5.41 10.42 5.35
CA LEU A 56 4.75 10.69 6.62
C LEU A 56 4.47 12.19 6.79
N LEU A 57 5.36 13.07 6.32
CA LEU A 57 5.13 14.52 6.32
C LEU A 57 3.95 14.89 5.40
N ALA A 58 3.93 14.39 4.17
CA ALA A 58 2.87 14.64 3.20
C ALA A 58 1.50 14.15 3.69
N VAL A 59 1.45 12.94 4.25
CA VAL A 59 0.20 12.36 4.78
C VAL A 59 -0.36 13.18 5.94
N LYS A 60 0.50 13.74 6.80
CA LYS A 60 0.08 14.64 7.88
C LYS A 60 -0.44 15.99 7.39
N TYR A 61 -0.05 16.40 6.18
CA TYR A 61 -0.44 17.68 5.59
C TYR A 61 -1.81 17.64 4.88
N LEU A 62 -2.39 16.44 4.72
CA LEU A 62 -3.75 16.29 4.19
C LEU A 62 -4.76 17.09 5.01
N PRO A 63 -5.73 17.76 4.36
CA PRO A 63 -6.19 17.52 2.99
C PRO A 63 -5.45 18.28 1.87
N ASN A 64 -4.37 19.00 2.17
CA ASN A 64 -3.58 19.66 1.13
C ASN A 64 -2.76 18.61 0.36
N ILE A 65 -3.08 18.43 -0.92
CA ILE A 65 -2.45 17.42 -1.79
C ILE A 65 -0.98 17.77 -2.02
N SER A 66 -0.11 16.79 -1.77
CA SER A 66 1.33 16.93 -1.94
C SER A 66 1.83 15.98 -3.03
N VAL A 67 2.94 16.35 -3.67
CA VAL A 67 3.69 15.47 -4.58
C VAL A 67 5.09 15.29 -4.02
N ILE A 68 5.53 14.04 -3.96
CA ILE A 68 6.90 13.70 -3.63
C ILE A 68 7.63 13.41 -4.94
N SER A 69 8.69 14.16 -5.21
CA SER A 69 9.57 13.97 -6.37
C SER A 69 10.76 13.11 -5.95
N LEU A 70 11.05 12.07 -6.72
CA LEU A 70 12.19 11.17 -6.55
C LEU A 70 13.12 11.34 -7.75
N ILE A 71 14.22 12.06 -7.58
CA ILE A 71 15.16 12.35 -8.67
C ILE A 71 16.32 11.37 -8.57
N TYR A 72 16.49 10.52 -9.59
CA TYR A 72 17.51 9.48 -9.64
C TYR A 72 18.82 9.99 -10.26
N LYS A 73 19.91 9.21 -10.11
CA LYS A 73 21.24 9.61 -10.61
C LYS A 73 21.28 9.78 -12.12
N ASN A 74 20.46 9.04 -12.86
CA ASN A 74 20.29 9.14 -14.31
C ASN A 74 19.33 10.28 -14.73
N GLN A 75 18.94 11.16 -13.81
CA GLN A 75 17.98 12.26 -14.02
C GLN A 75 16.53 11.82 -14.31
N GLU A 76 16.23 10.52 -14.24
CA GLU A 76 14.83 10.08 -14.21
C GLU A 76 14.16 10.61 -12.94
N THR A 77 12.90 11.02 -13.09
CA THR A 77 12.11 11.54 -11.98
C THR A 77 10.83 10.72 -11.84
N GLU A 78 10.62 10.13 -10.68
CA GLU A 78 9.34 9.52 -10.31
C GLU A 78 8.55 10.47 -9.39
N TYR A 79 7.24 10.52 -9.58
CA TYR A 79 6.35 11.33 -8.76
C TYR A 79 5.38 10.44 -7.99
N LEU A 80 5.29 10.66 -6.68
CA LEU A 80 4.28 10.05 -5.83
C LEU A 80 3.28 11.12 -5.40
N ILE A 81 2.03 10.97 -5.83
CA ILE A 81 0.93 11.83 -5.42
C ILE A 81 0.41 11.34 -4.07
N VAL A 82 0.33 12.25 -3.10
CA VAL A 82 -0.23 12.00 -1.77
C VAL A 82 -1.59 12.66 -1.69
N GLU A 83 -2.61 11.85 -1.94
CA GLU A 83 -4.02 12.26 -2.02
C GLU A 83 -4.92 11.42 -1.10
N PRO A 84 -6.08 11.96 -0.67
CA PRO A 84 -7.19 11.16 -0.15
C PRO A 84 -7.59 10.05 -1.13
N LEU A 85 -8.34 9.05 -0.65
CA LEU A 85 -8.75 7.89 -1.45
C LEU A 85 -7.61 7.04 -2.02
N CYS A 86 -6.39 7.22 -1.51
CA CYS A 86 -5.29 6.30 -1.73
C CYS A 86 -5.20 5.28 -0.58
N PRO A 87 -5.25 3.96 -0.85
CA PRO A 87 -5.16 2.92 0.17
C PRO A 87 -3.92 3.04 1.06
N LEU A 88 -2.77 3.36 0.46
CA LEU A 88 -1.50 3.50 1.18
C LEU A 88 -1.50 4.73 2.10
N VAL A 89 -2.07 5.84 1.62
CA VAL A 89 -2.25 7.07 2.42
C VAL A 89 -3.14 6.79 3.62
N GLU A 90 -4.29 6.15 3.37
CA GLU A 90 -5.28 5.94 4.41
C GLU A 90 -4.84 4.89 5.44
N ALA A 91 -4.12 3.84 5.03
CA ALA A 91 -3.45 2.93 5.96
C ALA A 91 -2.36 3.65 6.78
N THR A 92 -1.65 4.61 6.19
CA THR A 92 -0.70 5.47 6.92
C THR A 92 -1.41 6.33 7.96
N ARG A 93 -2.53 6.98 7.60
CA ARG A 93 -3.33 7.76 8.55
C ARG A 93 -3.91 6.89 9.66
N TYR A 94 -4.35 5.68 9.34
CA TYR A 94 -4.79 4.71 10.35
C TYR A 94 -3.66 4.35 11.31
N ALA A 95 -2.46 4.03 10.81
CA ALA A 95 -1.30 3.70 11.64
C ALA A 95 -0.95 4.84 12.61
N LEU A 96 -0.92 6.09 12.10
CA LEU A 96 -0.65 7.28 12.90
C LEU A 96 -1.72 7.53 13.96
N PHE A 97 -2.99 7.40 13.60
CA PHE A 97 -4.12 7.59 14.52
C PHE A 97 -4.12 6.53 15.63
N SER A 98 -3.95 5.26 15.26
CA SER A 98 -3.96 4.11 16.17
C SER A 98 -2.63 3.91 16.92
N LYS A 99 -1.62 4.74 16.64
CA LYS A 99 -0.27 4.68 17.23
C LYS A 99 0.40 3.30 17.06
N ILE A 100 0.19 2.65 15.92
CA ILE A 100 0.83 1.38 15.58
C ILE A 100 1.97 1.62 14.57
N PRO A 101 3.03 0.78 14.59
CA PRO A 101 4.15 0.93 13.68
C PRO A 101 3.76 0.69 12.23
N ILE A 102 4.35 1.48 11.34
CA ILE A 102 4.22 1.35 9.88
C ILE A 102 5.57 1.09 9.22
N PHE A 103 5.59 0.13 8.28
CA PHE A 103 6.76 -0.33 7.57
C PHE A 103 6.63 -0.13 6.07
N PHE A 104 7.74 0.23 5.42
CA PHE A 104 7.87 0.47 3.99
C PHE A 104 8.65 -0.71 3.42
N ILE A 105 7.96 -1.59 2.71
CA ILE A 105 8.44 -2.95 2.42
C ILE A 105 8.74 -3.21 0.94
N ASP A 106 8.59 -2.21 0.08
CA ASP A 106 8.76 -2.40 -1.35
C ASP A 106 10.22 -2.28 -1.79
N PHE A 107 10.57 -3.02 -2.85
CA PHE A 107 11.89 -2.93 -3.46
C PHE A 107 11.91 -1.81 -4.51
N PRO A 108 12.91 -0.91 -4.46
CA PRO A 108 13.12 0.11 -5.50
C PRO A 108 13.21 -0.50 -6.89
N LYS A 109 12.60 0.14 -7.89
CA LYS A 109 12.63 -0.34 -9.27
C LYS A 109 14.06 -0.29 -9.80
N ASP A 110 14.62 -1.46 -10.11
CA ASP A 110 15.89 -1.57 -10.85
C ASP A 110 15.66 -1.75 -12.37
N VAL A 111 14.43 -2.06 -12.82
CA VAL A 111 14.06 -2.26 -14.24
C VAL A 111 12.61 -1.79 -14.48
N PRO A 112 12.28 -1.18 -15.64
CA PRO A 112 10.89 -0.93 -16.03
C PRO A 112 10.11 -2.25 -16.11
N GLN A 113 9.08 -2.39 -15.27
CA GLN A 113 8.14 -3.50 -15.38
C GLN A 113 7.19 -3.24 -16.54
N GLU A 114 6.75 -4.30 -17.23
CA GLU A 114 5.49 -4.24 -17.98
C GLU A 114 4.42 -3.70 -17.04
N ASP A 115 3.63 -2.74 -17.50
CA ASP A 115 2.76 -1.93 -16.64
C ASP A 115 1.50 -2.69 -16.21
N LEU A 116 1.70 -3.82 -15.52
CA LEU A 116 0.68 -4.64 -14.88
C LEU A 116 -0.06 -3.85 -13.78
N SER A 117 0.47 -2.68 -13.38
CA SER A 117 -0.19 -1.79 -12.43
C SER A 117 -1.47 -1.17 -13.00
N ASN A 118 -1.60 -1.09 -14.33
CA ASN A 118 -2.79 -0.57 -15.01
C ASN A 118 -3.84 -1.65 -15.34
N LEU A 119 -3.54 -2.93 -15.11
CA LEU A 119 -4.50 -4.00 -15.39
C LEU A 119 -5.54 -4.07 -14.27
N ILE A 120 -6.75 -3.60 -14.57
CA ILE A 120 -7.92 -3.70 -13.67
C ILE A 120 -8.92 -4.69 -14.29
N PRO A 121 -8.83 -5.99 -13.97
CA PRO A 121 -9.65 -7.02 -14.61
C PRO A 121 -11.11 -6.99 -14.16
N LEU A 122 -11.40 -6.45 -12.97
CA LEU A 122 -12.74 -6.31 -12.40
C LEU A 122 -12.98 -4.91 -11.87
N SER A 123 -14.11 -4.33 -12.21
CA SER A 123 -14.50 -2.99 -11.75
C SER A 123 -14.61 -2.94 -10.21
N PRO A 124 -13.93 -2.00 -9.52
CA PRO A 124 -14.03 -1.84 -8.07
C PRO A 124 -15.45 -1.54 -7.57
N TYR A 125 -16.34 -0.99 -8.41
CA TYR A 125 -17.75 -0.77 -8.08
C TYR A 125 -18.49 -2.07 -7.68
N LEU A 126 -18.03 -3.23 -8.15
CA LEU A 126 -18.59 -4.53 -7.76
C LEU A 126 -18.38 -4.87 -6.28
N ILE A 127 -17.47 -4.18 -5.58
CA ILE A 127 -17.26 -4.36 -4.13
C ILE A 127 -18.56 -4.09 -3.35
N LYS A 128 -19.40 -3.16 -3.82
CA LYS A 128 -20.68 -2.85 -3.16
C LYS A 128 -21.62 -4.06 -3.12
N ASP A 129 -21.64 -4.86 -4.19
CA ASP A 129 -22.55 -5.99 -4.35
C ASP A 129 -21.94 -7.32 -3.88
N LEU A 130 -20.63 -7.49 -4.08
CA LEU A 130 -19.92 -8.74 -3.76
C LEU A 130 -19.35 -8.76 -2.34
N GLY A 131 -19.12 -7.59 -1.75
CA GLY A 131 -18.25 -7.44 -0.60
C GLY A 131 -16.77 -7.52 -0.98
N PHE A 132 -15.91 -6.91 -0.15
CA PHE A 132 -14.48 -6.79 -0.46
C PHE A 132 -13.75 -8.14 -0.48
N GLU A 133 -14.12 -9.08 0.40
CA GLU A 133 -13.45 -10.38 0.46
C GLU A 133 -13.62 -11.19 -0.82
N LYS A 134 -14.87 -11.37 -1.26
CA LYS A 134 -15.19 -12.06 -2.51
C LYS A 134 -14.62 -11.33 -3.73
N TYR A 135 -14.64 -9.99 -3.73
CA TYR A 135 -14.02 -9.20 -4.79
C TYR A 135 -12.51 -9.48 -4.89
N VAL A 136 -11.81 -9.56 -3.75
CA VAL A 136 -10.38 -9.88 -3.71
C VAL A 136 -10.11 -11.26 -4.29
N ASP A 137 -10.86 -12.29 -3.89
CA ASP A 137 -10.63 -13.66 -4.36
C ASP A 137 -10.82 -13.78 -5.88
N LEU A 138 -11.89 -13.17 -6.41
CA LEU A 138 -12.15 -13.13 -7.86
C LEU A 138 -11.09 -12.32 -8.61
N THR A 139 -10.69 -11.16 -8.08
CA THR A 139 -9.72 -10.30 -8.76
C THR A 139 -8.34 -10.97 -8.82
N LEU A 140 -7.95 -11.66 -7.75
CA LEU A 140 -6.69 -12.40 -7.72
C LEU A 140 -6.67 -13.56 -8.72
N SER A 141 -7.80 -14.13 -9.13
CA SER A 141 -7.79 -15.23 -10.12
C SER A 141 -7.23 -14.80 -11.49
N PHE A 142 -7.28 -13.51 -11.81
CA PHE A 142 -6.76 -12.96 -13.08
C PHE A 142 -5.25 -12.72 -13.11
N PHE A 143 -4.60 -12.67 -11.95
CA PHE A 143 -3.16 -12.43 -11.88
C PHE A 143 -2.39 -13.74 -11.79
N GLU A 144 -1.30 -13.84 -12.54
CA GLU A 144 -0.35 -14.94 -12.41
C GLU A 144 0.59 -14.72 -11.21
N LYS A 145 1.31 -15.78 -10.85
CA LYS A 145 2.37 -15.71 -9.85
C LYS A 145 3.67 -15.26 -10.53
N HIS A 146 4.11 -14.04 -10.25
CA HIS A 146 5.44 -13.58 -10.66
C HIS A 146 6.37 -13.58 -9.46
N LEU A 147 7.54 -14.20 -9.59
CA LEU A 147 8.52 -14.31 -8.51
C LEU A 147 9.79 -13.58 -8.91
N THR A 148 9.77 -12.25 -8.81
CA THR A 148 10.95 -11.41 -9.08
C THR A 148 11.71 -11.12 -7.78
N GLU A 149 12.85 -10.43 -7.89
CA GLU A 149 13.61 -9.94 -6.73
C GLU A 149 12.78 -8.99 -5.85
N ARG A 150 11.84 -8.24 -6.45
CA ARG A 150 10.94 -7.34 -5.72
C ARG A 150 10.00 -8.11 -4.80
N GLU A 151 9.39 -9.21 -5.26
CA GLU A 151 8.53 -10.06 -4.43
C GLU A 151 9.31 -10.77 -3.33
N LYS A 152 10.53 -11.25 -3.64
CA LYS A 152 11.42 -11.87 -2.64
C LYS A 152 11.80 -10.88 -1.54
N TYR A 153 12.24 -9.68 -1.90
CA TYR A 153 12.57 -8.63 -0.95
C TYR A 153 11.37 -8.28 -0.05
N THR A 154 10.20 -8.08 -0.66
CA THR A 154 8.96 -7.75 0.04
C THR A 154 8.57 -8.86 1.03
N ALA A 155 8.70 -10.12 0.63
CA ALA A 155 8.46 -11.27 1.48
C ALA A 155 9.43 -11.36 2.66
N GLU A 156 10.73 -11.13 2.45
CA GLU A 156 11.72 -11.09 3.54
C GLU A 156 11.39 -10.00 4.56
N LYS A 157 10.96 -8.82 4.09
CA LYS A 157 10.51 -7.74 4.98
C LYS A 157 9.26 -8.10 5.78
N ILE A 158 8.26 -8.70 5.13
CA ILE A 158 7.07 -9.20 5.84
C ILE A 158 7.46 -10.27 6.88
N LEU A 159 8.39 -11.16 6.55
CA LEU A 159 8.88 -12.17 7.49
C LEU A 159 9.54 -11.52 8.72
N GLU A 160 10.43 -10.53 8.51
CA GLU A 160 11.09 -9.79 9.59
C GLU A 160 10.07 -9.12 10.53
N ILE A 161 9.04 -8.48 9.95
CA ILE A 161 7.99 -7.80 10.72
C ILE A 161 7.14 -8.82 11.47
N SER A 162 6.73 -9.90 10.82
CA SER A 162 5.86 -10.92 11.44
C SER A 162 6.50 -11.69 12.60
N GLN A 163 7.84 -11.74 12.67
CA GLN A 163 8.54 -12.23 13.87
C GLN A 163 8.31 -11.33 15.08
N LYS A 164 8.18 -10.01 14.87
CA LYS A 164 8.06 -8.98 15.92
C LYS A 164 6.61 -8.70 16.32
N TYR A 165 5.66 -8.78 15.38
CA TYR A 165 4.25 -8.39 15.60
C TYR A 165 3.27 -9.55 15.43
N ASP A 166 2.19 -9.57 16.23
CA ASP A 166 1.27 -10.71 16.29
C ASP A 166 0.24 -10.70 15.16
N SER A 167 0.03 -9.52 14.57
CA SER A 167 -0.83 -9.32 13.42
C SER A 167 -0.31 -8.17 12.57
N VAL A 168 -0.16 -8.42 11.26
CA VAL A 168 0.36 -7.44 10.31
C VAL A 168 -0.64 -7.26 9.18
N ALA A 169 -1.12 -6.04 8.98
CA ALA A 169 -1.86 -5.70 7.76
C ALA A 169 -0.88 -5.27 6.66
N ILE A 170 -0.99 -5.92 5.51
CA ILE A 170 -0.02 -5.85 4.42
C ILE A 170 -0.74 -5.32 3.19
N LEU A 171 -0.43 -4.10 2.77
CA LEU A 171 -1.01 -3.48 1.59
C LEU A 171 -0.04 -3.65 0.42
N LEU A 172 -0.47 -4.42 -0.58
CA LEU A 172 0.27 -4.68 -1.81
C LEU A 172 -0.63 -4.49 -3.04
N PRO A 173 -0.10 -4.10 -4.20
CA PRO A 173 -0.86 -4.15 -5.44
C PRO A 173 -1.36 -5.57 -5.74
N PHE A 174 -2.53 -5.72 -6.38
CA PHE A 174 -3.10 -7.03 -6.72
C PHE A 174 -2.13 -7.94 -7.47
N TYR A 175 -1.41 -7.40 -8.46
CA TYR A 175 -0.47 -8.16 -9.29
C TYR A 175 0.69 -8.79 -8.49
N GLN A 176 1.00 -8.24 -7.31
CA GLN A 176 2.14 -8.65 -6.51
C GLN A 176 1.81 -9.74 -5.47
N VAL A 177 0.54 -9.83 -5.05
CA VAL A 177 0.14 -10.64 -3.88
C VAL A 177 0.51 -12.11 -4.00
N LYS A 178 0.18 -12.76 -5.12
CA LYS A 178 0.48 -14.20 -5.33
C LYS A 178 1.99 -14.46 -5.31
N GLY A 179 2.76 -13.55 -5.92
CA GLY A 179 4.22 -13.63 -5.95
C GLY A 179 4.86 -13.53 -4.57
N VAL A 180 4.42 -12.56 -3.76
CA VAL A 180 4.90 -12.38 -2.38
C VAL A 180 4.52 -13.56 -1.48
N ILE A 181 3.29 -14.07 -1.58
CA ILE A 181 2.88 -15.26 -0.82
C ILE A 181 3.77 -16.46 -1.17
N LYS A 182 4.05 -16.66 -2.46
CA LYS A 182 4.97 -17.73 -2.89
C LYS A 182 6.39 -17.49 -2.38
N ALA A 183 6.87 -16.25 -2.41
CA ALA A 183 8.18 -15.88 -1.91
C ALA A 183 8.32 -16.14 -0.39
N LEU A 184 7.28 -15.94 0.40
CA LEU A 184 7.24 -16.21 1.85
C LEU A 184 7.45 -17.69 2.23
N GLU A 185 7.31 -18.61 1.27
CA GLU A 185 7.60 -20.04 1.45
C GLU A 185 9.10 -20.36 1.30
N ILE A 186 9.84 -19.52 0.57
CA ILE A 186 11.24 -19.76 0.17
C ILE A 186 12.23 -18.74 0.74
N THR A 187 11.76 -17.80 1.58
CA THR A 187 12.58 -16.80 2.28
C THR A 187 13.76 -17.46 3.00
N SER A 188 14.94 -16.88 2.86
CA SER A 188 16.23 -17.38 3.34
C SER A 188 16.98 -16.37 4.23
N GLY A 189 16.47 -15.15 4.39
CA GLY A 189 17.08 -14.09 5.21
C GLY A 189 18.13 -13.24 4.49
N LEU A 190 18.35 -13.46 3.19
CA LEU A 190 19.24 -12.63 2.37
C LEU A 190 18.48 -11.41 1.81
N LEU A 191 18.87 -10.22 2.25
CA LEU A 191 18.33 -8.96 1.73
C LEU A 191 19.34 -8.30 0.79
N TYR A 192 18.93 -8.09 -0.45
CA TYR A 192 19.69 -7.30 -1.43
C TYR A 192 19.58 -5.80 -1.10
N PHE A 193 20.69 -5.08 -1.27
CA PHE A 193 20.66 -3.63 -1.27
C PHE A 193 20.21 -3.14 -2.66
N PRO A 194 19.21 -2.25 -2.74
CA PRO A 194 18.80 -1.67 -4.00
C PRO A 194 19.95 -0.89 -4.63
N LYS A 195 20.16 -1.08 -5.93
CA LYS A 195 21.22 -0.39 -6.67
C LYS A 195 20.81 1.02 -7.04
N ASN A 196 19.53 1.20 -7.37
CA ASN A 196 18.98 2.48 -7.77
C ASN A 196 18.17 3.14 -6.65
N ILE A 197 18.77 4.12 -5.97
CA ILE A 197 18.11 4.98 -4.99
C ILE A 197 18.09 6.42 -5.49
N PRO A 198 17.06 7.21 -5.19
CA PRO A 198 17.00 8.61 -5.57
C PRO A 198 18.17 9.38 -4.93
N LYS A 199 18.75 10.29 -5.70
CA LYS A 199 19.75 11.25 -5.23
C LYS A 199 19.09 12.33 -4.38
N GLU A 200 17.90 12.77 -4.79
CA GLU A 200 17.14 13.84 -4.16
C GLU A 200 15.68 13.40 -3.99
N ILE A 201 15.11 13.71 -2.81
CA ILE A 201 13.70 13.44 -2.47
C ILE A 201 13.09 14.74 -1.94
N GLU A 202 12.16 15.29 -2.70
CA GLU A 202 11.56 16.59 -2.40
C GLU A 202 10.05 16.49 -2.29
N ILE A 203 9.46 17.41 -1.52
CA ILE A 203 8.01 17.49 -1.31
C ILE A 203 7.50 18.84 -1.81
N TYR A 204 6.47 18.80 -2.63
CA TYR A 204 5.84 19.95 -3.24
C TYR A 204 4.35 19.98 -2.88
N THR A 205 3.81 21.17 -2.68
CA THR A 205 2.35 21.36 -2.64
C THR A 205 1.85 21.61 -4.05
N LEU A 206 0.79 20.92 -4.44
CA LEU A 206 0.20 21.11 -5.77
C LEU A 206 -0.53 22.44 -5.86
N TYR A 207 -0.38 23.11 -7.01
CA TYR A 207 -1.16 24.30 -7.30
C TYR A 207 -2.64 23.93 -7.44
N SER A 208 -3.53 24.71 -6.81
CA SER A 208 -4.95 24.37 -6.66
C SER A 208 -5.69 24.13 -7.98
N LYS A 209 -5.26 24.80 -9.07
CA LYS A 209 -5.83 24.56 -10.40
C LYS A 209 -5.37 23.23 -11.02
N SER A 210 -4.15 22.80 -10.74
CA SER A 210 -3.57 21.55 -11.26
C SER A 210 -4.12 20.31 -10.56
N VAL A 211 -4.61 20.44 -9.32
CA VAL A 211 -5.20 19.33 -8.56
C VAL A 211 -6.27 18.60 -9.37
N ARG A 212 -7.10 19.31 -10.14
CA ARG A 212 -8.19 18.68 -10.90
C ARG A 212 -7.75 17.74 -12.02
N GLU A 213 -6.51 17.85 -12.48
CA GLU A 213 -6.00 17.14 -13.64
C GLU A 213 -5.20 15.87 -13.28
N ILE A 214 -4.78 15.76 -12.02
CA ILE A 214 -3.79 14.77 -11.57
C ILE A 214 -4.31 13.85 -10.47
N LEU A 215 -5.46 14.16 -9.88
CA LEU A 215 -6.10 13.30 -8.90
C LEU A 215 -6.64 12.04 -9.57
N SER A 216 -6.47 10.90 -8.93
CA SER A 216 -6.92 9.62 -9.48
C SER A 216 -8.45 9.47 -9.43
N GLU A 217 -9.07 10.04 -8.40
CA GLU A 217 -10.53 10.11 -8.23
C GLU A 217 -11.01 11.56 -8.36
N PRO A 218 -12.20 11.81 -8.94
CA PRO A 218 -12.78 13.15 -9.02
C PRO A 218 -12.74 13.89 -7.69
N GLY A 219 -12.34 15.16 -7.71
CA GLY A 219 -12.17 15.96 -6.50
C GLY A 219 -13.43 16.07 -5.62
N TYR A 220 -14.62 15.88 -6.20
CA TYR A 220 -15.86 15.73 -5.45
C TYR A 220 -15.83 14.52 -4.50
N PHE A 221 -15.46 13.33 -4.99
CA PHE A 221 -15.38 12.12 -4.17
C PHE A 221 -14.31 12.25 -3.09
N GLN A 222 -13.15 12.82 -3.42
CA GLN A 222 -12.11 13.07 -2.43
C GLN A 222 -12.58 14.02 -1.32
N SER A 223 -13.25 15.11 -1.68
CA SER A 223 -13.77 16.09 -0.70
C SER A 223 -14.85 15.49 0.20
N VAL A 224 -15.80 14.73 -0.38
CA VAL A 224 -16.88 14.09 0.37
C VAL A 224 -16.32 12.99 1.28
N TYR A 225 -15.38 12.19 0.78
CA TYR A 225 -14.68 11.18 1.57
C TYR A 225 -13.97 11.83 2.76
N GLU A 226 -13.14 12.84 2.52
CA GLU A 226 -12.35 13.49 3.57
C GLU A 226 -13.24 14.05 4.69
N LYS A 227 -14.38 14.68 4.34
CA LYS A 227 -15.36 15.20 5.30
C LYS A 227 -16.00 14.11 6.16
N ASN A 228 -16.18 12.90 5.62
CA ASN A 228 -16.83 11.79 6.31
C ASN A 228 -15.85 10.74 6.84
N ARG A 229 -14.54 10.89 6.58
CA ARG A 229 -13.50 9.90 6.83
C ARG A 229 -13.49 9.39 8.28
N LYS A 230 -13.68 10.28 9.26
CA LYS A 230 -13.68 9.91 10.68
C LYS A 230 -14.75 8.87 11.01
N LYS A 231 -15.95 9.00 10.45
CA LYS A 231 -17.06 8.06 10.66
C LYS A 231 -16.68 6.64 10.23
N LEU A 232 -15.88 6.48 9.19
CA LEU A 232 -15.43 5.17 8.71
C LEU A 232 -14.49 4.43 9.68
N VAL A 233 -13.85 5.17 10.61
CA VAL A 233 -12.94 4.62 11.62
C VAL A 233 -13.61 4.56 13.00
N GLU A 234 -14.50 5.51 13.29
CA GLU A 234 -15.13 5.70 14.60
C GLU A 234 -16.51 5.05 14.74
N ASP A 235 -17.23 4.74 13.65
CA ASP A 235 -18.51 4.03 13.72
C ASP A 235 -18.31 2.54 14.05
N LYS A 236 -17.93 2.24 15.31
CA LYS A 236 -18.29 1.06 16.13
C LYS A 236 -18.13 1.37 17.63
#